data_AF-A0A842T697-F1
#
_entry.id   AF-A0A842T697-F1
#
_cell.length_a   1.000
_cell.length_b   1.000
_cell.length_c   1.000
_cell.angle_alpha   90.00
_cell.angle_beta   90.00
_cell.angle_gamma   90.00
#
_symmetry.space_group_name_H-M   'P 1'
#
loop_
_entity.id
_entity.type
_entity.pdbx_description
1 polymer ?
#
loop_
_entity_poly.entity_id
_entity_poly.type
_entity_poly.pdbx_seq_one_letter_code
_entity_poly.pdbx_strand_id
1 'polypeptide(L)' 'MSKDSDTSGQWIEFYKKKGDNLVELSKNHISNKEYRKALELLSQAYSMYKKGNCAEDAEKTKQKFDELKQEHFKKKE' A
#
# COMPACT_ATOMS: atom_id res chain seq x y z
N MET A 1 37.13 10.01 0.22
CA MET A 1 35.94 9.54 -0.53
C MET A 1 34.75 9.68 0.40
N SER A 2 33.83 10.58 0.06
CA SER A 2 32.71 10.99 0.90
C SER A 2 31.76 9.82 1.17
N LYS A 3 31.39 9.64 2.44
CA LYS A 3 30.58 8.53 2.98
C LYS A 3 29.14 8.98 3.25
N ASP A 4 28.62 9.91 2.47
CA ASP A 4 27.39 10.65 2.83
C ASP A 4 26.19 10.40 1.90
N SER A 5 26.24 9.40 1.00
CA SER A 5 25.25 9.30 -0.07
C SER A 5 24.79 7.88 -0.36
N ASP A 6 24.03 7.26 0.55
CA ASP A 6 23.12 6.16 0.17
C ASP A 6 21.92 5.92 1.12
N THR A 7 21.88 6.64 2.25
CA THR A 7 20.80 6.50 3.23
C THR A 7 19.42 6.77 2.61
N SER A 8 19.31 7.77 1.72
CA SER A 8 18.06 8.09 1.01
C SER A 8 17.57 6.95 0.11
N GLY A 9 18.47 6.25 -0.58
CA GLY A 9 18.13 5.11 -1.43
C GLY A 9 17.62 3.92 -0.62
N GLN A 10 18.30 3.62 0.49
CA GLN A 10 17.89 2.56 1.41
C GLN A 10 16.51 2.82 2.04
N TRP A 11 16.19 4.08 2.39
CA TRP A 11 14.87 4.43 2.90
C TRP A 11 13.77 4.28 1.85
N ILE A 12 14.04 4.69 0.60
CA ILE A 12 13.12 4.50 -0.52
C ILE A 12 12.81 3.01 -0.70
N GLU A 13 13.84 2.17 -0.75
CA GLU A 13 13.68 0.73 -0.92
C GLU A 13 12.96 0.09 0.27
N PHE A 14 13.29 0.50 1.50
CA PHE A 14 12.62 0.05 2.71
C PHE A 14 11.12 0.33 2.67
N TYR A 15 10.73 1.56 2.33
CA TYR A 15 9.33 1.93 2.26
C TYR A 15 8.60 1.20 1.13
N LYS A 16 9.24 1.02 -0.04
CA LYS A 16 8.67 0.24 -1.13
C LYS A 16 8.40 -1.20 -0.70
N LYS A 17 9.42 -1.89 -0.16
CA LYS A 17 9.29 -3.28 0.32
C LYS A 17 8.22 -3.44 1.39
N LYS A 18 8.11 -2.45 2.29
CA LYS A 18 7.06 -2.45 3.32
C LYS A 18 5.67 -2.26 2.71
N GLY A 19 5.53 -1.39 1.71
CA GLY A 19 4.30 -1.25 0.92
C GLY A 19 3.91 -2.55 0.22
N ASP A 20 4.86 -3.19 -0.47
CA ASP A 20 4.65 -4.43 -1.21
C ASP A 20 4.13 -5.56 -0.30
N ASN A 21 4.75 -5.74 0.87
CA ASN A 21 4.32 -6.72 1.86
C ASN A 21 2.89 -6.45 2.37
N LEU A 22 2.56 -5.19 2.65
CA LEU A 22 1.21 -4.82 3.10
C LEU A 22 0.15 -5.09 2.01
N VAL A 23 0.47 -4.83 0.74
CA VAL A 23 -0.39 -5.17 -0.39
C VAL A 23 -0.57 -6.68 -0.50
N GLU A 24 0.49 -7.46 -0.35
CA GLU A 24 0.42 -8.92 -0.36
C GLU A 24 -0.45 -9.46 0.77
N LEU A 25 -0.24 -8.99 2.01
CA LEU A 25 -1.05 -9.37 3.16
C LEU A 25 -2.53 -9.02 2.97
N SER A 26 -2.82 -7.87 2.34
CA SER A 26 -4.20 -7.49 2.02
C SER A 26 -4.91 -8.52 1.14
N LYS A 27 -4.19 -9.18 0.21
CA LYS A 27 -4.78 -10.21 -0.67
C LYS A 27 -5.28 -11.42 0.13
N ASN A 28 -4.57 -11.81 1.18
CA ASN A 28 -5.00 -12.89 2.08
C ASN A 28 -6.30 -12.51 2.80
N HIS A 29 -6.40 -11.28 3.32
CA HIS A 29 -7.63 -10.79 3.94
C HIS A 29 -8.78 -10.68 2.94
N ILE A 30 -8.53 -10.28 1.69
CA ILE A 30 -9.55 -10.29 0.63
C ILE A 30 -10.06 -11.72 0.39
N SER A 31 -9.16 -12.70 0.26
CA SER A 31 -9.52 -14.11 0.10
C SER A 31 -10.35 -14.65 1.27
N ASN A 32 -10.07 -14.18 2.49
CA ASN A 32 -10.81 -14.53 3.70
C ASN A 32 -12.08 -13.69 3.91
N LYS A 33 -12.45 -12.84 2.96
CA LYS A 33 -13.60 -11.90 3.03
C LYS A 33 -13.51 -10.91 4.20
N GLU A 34 -12.32 -10.65 4.71
CA GLU A 34 -12.03 -9.70 5.78
C GLU A 34 -11.76 -8.30 5.20
N TYR A 35 -12.73 -7.76 4.45
CA TYR A 35 -12.53 -6.59 3.60
C TYR A 35 -12.14 -5.31 4.35
N ARG A 36 -12.59 -5.13 5.60
CA ARG A 36 -12.16 -3.98 6.43
C ARG A 36 -10.66 -4.01 6.71
N LYS A 37 -10.14 -5.19 7.08
CA LYS A 37 -8.69 -5.38 7.33
C LYS A 37 -7.89 -5.19 6.05
N ALA A 38 -8.39 -5.70 4.92
CA ALA A 38 -7.77 -5.47 3.63
C ALA A 38 -7.68 -3.97 3.28
N LEU A 39 -8.75 -3.20 3.50
CA LEU A 39 -8.75 -1.74 3.29
C LEU A 39 -7.75 -1.02 4.19
N GLU A 40 -7.67 -1.39 5.48
CA GLU A 40 -6.69 -0.84 6.41
C GLU A 40 -5.24 -1.08 5.95
N LEU A 41 -4.94 -2.28 5.46
CA LEU A 41 -3.62 -2.63 4.93
C LEU A 41 -3.30 -1.88 3.64
N LEU A 42 -4.25 -1.76 2.72
CA LEU A 42 -4.08 -0.97 1.49
C LEU A 42 -3.84 0.52 1.81
N SER A 43 -4.51 1.08 2.82
CA SER A 43 -4.27 2.45 3.27
C SER A 43 -2.87 2.64 3.87
N GLN A 44 -2.39 1.66 4.64
CA GLN A 44 -1.02 1.67 5.16
C GLN A 44 0.02 1.53 4.04
N ALA A 45 -0.21 0.63 3.07
CA ALA A 45 0.65 0.45 1.91
C ALA A 45 0.79 1.75 1.10
N TYR A 46 -0.33 2.43 0.82
CA TYR A 46 -0.34 3.74 0.16
C TYR A 46 0.58 4.75 0.86
N SER A 47 0.49 4.82 2.19
CA SER A 47 1.31 5.71 3.00
C SER A 47 2.80 5.36 2.93
N MET A 48 3.15 4.07 2.85
CA MET A 48 4.54 3.65 2.66
C MET A 48 5.06 4.04 1.28
N TYR A 49 4.30 3.78 0.21
CA TYR A 49 4.71 4.19 -1.14
C TYR A 49 4.89 5.70 -1.28
N LYS A 50 4.03 6.50 -0.65
CA LYS A 50 4.24 7.97 -0.58
C LYS A 50 5.54 8.35 0.11
N LYS A 51 5.89 7.70 1.22
CA LYS A 51 7.18 7.92 1.92
C LYS A 51 8.39 7.48 1.11
N GLY A 52 8.25 6.40 0.32
CA GLY A 52 9.27 5.91 -0.60
C GLY A 52 9.32 6.65 -1.94
N ASN A 53 8.53 7.71 -2.13
CA ASN A 53 8.41 8.40 -3.42
C ASN A 53 8.03 7.48 -4.60
N CYS A 54 7.30 6.39 -4.34
CA CYS A 54 6.82 5.42 -5.33
C CYS A 54 5.42 5.82 -5.81
N ALA A 55 5.34 6.86 -6.65
CA ALA A 55 4.07 7.47 -7.06
C ALA A 55 3.12 6.49 -7.79
N GLU A 56 3.65 5.67 -8.69
CA GLU A 56 2.84 4.70 -9.43
C GLU A 56 2.24 3.61 -8.52
N ASP A 57 3.04 3.07 -7.60
CA ASP A 57 2.59 2.04 -6.66
C ASP A 57 1.55 2.60 -5.68
N ALA A 58 1.71 3.86 -5.26
CA ALA A 58 0.72 4.56 -4.46
C ALA A 58 -0.61 4.68 -5.21
N GLU A 59 -0.60 5.11 -6.47
CA GLU A 59 -1.85 5.27 -7.23
C GLU A 59 -2.54 3.93 -7.50
N LYS A 60 -1.79 2.88 -7.88
CA LYS A 60 -2.33 1.52 -8.03
C LYS A 60 -2.97 1.01 -6.74
N THR A 61 -2.33 1.26 -5.61
CA THR A 61 -2.84 0.86 -4.29
C THR A 61 -4.12 1.60 -3.93
N LYS A 62 -4.19 2.90 -4.24
CA LYS A 62 -5.38 3.71 -4.02
C LYS A 62 -6.54 3.24 -4.89
N GLN A 63 -6.31 2.98 -6.18
CA GLN A 63 -7.32 2.43 -7.09
C GLN A 63 -7.90 1.13 -6.55
N LYS A 64 -7.03 0.20 -6.13
CA LYS A 64 -7.46 -1.07 -5.53
C LYS A 64 -8.27 -0.89 -4.23
N PHE A 65 -7.89 0.09 -3.39
CA PHE A 65 -8.67 0.43 -2.20
C PHE A 65 -10.08 0.91 -2.58
N ASP A 66 -10.17 1.82 -3.56
CA ASP A 66 -11.44 2.41 -3.99
C ASP A 66 -12.34 1.34 -4.64
N GLU A 67 -11.80 0.47 -5.49
CA GLU A 67 -12.50 -0.68 -6.07
C GLU A 67 -13.08 -1.59 -4.99
N LEU A 68 -12.23 -2.06 -4.05
CA LEU A 68 -12.65 -2.95 -2.97
C LEU A 68 -13.72 -2.31 -2.08
N LYS A 69 -13.59 -1.01 -1.82
CA LYS A 69 -14.55 -0.24 -1.04
C LYS A 69 -15.89 -0.11 -1.77
N GLN A 70 -15.87 0.15 -3.08
CA GLN A 70 -17.07 0.24 -3.89
C GLN A 70 -17.78 -1.11 -4.02
N GLU A 71 -17.04 -2.20 -4.18
CA GLU A 71 -17.60 -3.54 -4.35
C GLU A 71 -18.32 -4.04 -3.09
N HIS A 72 -17.72 -3.82 -1.91
CA HIS A 72 -18.21 -4.45 -0.67
C HIS A 72 -18.87 -3.50 0.33
N PHE A 73 -18.72 -2.18 0.16
CA PHE A 73 -19.24 -1.18 1.11
C PHE A 73 -20.08 -0.08 0.46
N LYS A 74 -20.48 -0.21 -0.81
CA LYS A 74 -21.50 0.67 -1.37
C LYS A 74 -22.76 0.60 -0.51
N LYS A 75 -23.15 1.75 0.06
CA LYS A 75 -24.47 1.89 0.67
C LYS A 75 -25.49 1.73 -0.46
N LYS A 76 -26.45 0.81 -0.29
CA LYS A 76 -27.68 0.87 -1.08
C LYS A 76 -28.35 2.18 -0.70
N GLU A 77 -28.50 3.07 -1.68
CA GLU A 77 -29.45 4.19 -1.59
C GLU A 77 -30.88 3.65 -1.46
#